data_AF-A0A535QXT3-F1
#
_entry.id   AF-A0A535QXT3-F1
#
_cell.length_a   1.000
_cell.length_b   1.000
_cell.length_c   1.000
_cell.angle_alpha   90.00
_cell.angle_beta   90.00
_cell.angle_gamma   90.00
#
_symmetry.space_group_name_H-M   'P 1'
#
loop_
_entity.id
_entity.type
_entity.pdbx_description
1 polymer ?
#
loop_
_entity_poly.entity_id
_entity_poly.type
_entity_poly.pdbx_seq_one_letter_code
_entity_poly.pdbx_strand_id
1 'polypeptide(L)'
;MNNIRRGLLAGLAAGLVLATLNFVTDGTPGRTLPDALRWFGITIADTTISRFAGFFLLILLGGVFGLIFGALQRERGVTSNRALLSGLLLGFIWWLIFSLLLTNIMKHAPSPFSLSFGEFLATFPIDLLFGVVLSSIYFQLQARSITLSG
;
A
#
# COMPACT_ATOMS: atom_id res chain seq x y z
N MET A 1 0.79 -23.24 6.15
CA MET A 1 1.38 -22.13 5.37
C MET A 1 2.00 -21.13 6.35
N ASN A 2 3.26 -20.72 6.16
CA ASN A 2 3.95 -19.79 7.07
C ASN A 2 3.25 -18.41 7.07
N ASN A 3 3.07 -17.77 8.24
CA ASN A 3 2.35 -16.50 8.42
C ASN A 3 2.91 -15.38 7.53
N ILE A 4 4.22 -15.41 7.27
CA ILE A 4 4.92 -14.50 6.36
C ILE A 4 4.44 -14.67 4.91
N ARG A 5 4.28 -15.92 4.44
CA ARG A 5 3.81 -16.20 3.08
C ARG A 5 2.36 -15.75 2.88
N ARG A 6 1.50 -15.94 3.90
CA ARG A 6 0.12 -15.41 3.87
C ARG A 6 0.11 -13.89 3.83
N GLY A 7 0.97 -13.26 4.63
CA GLY A 7 1.21 -11.82 4.64
C GLY A 7 1.56 -11.31 3.26
N LEU A 8 2.60 -11.87 2.64
CA LEU A 8 3.05 -11.51 1.30
C LEU A 8 1.92 -11.59 0.26
N LEU A 9 1.18 -12.71 0.23
CA LEU A 9 0.09 -12.90 -0.73
C LEU A 9 -1.05 -11.90 -0.51
N ALA A 10 -1.44 -11.67 0.74
CA ALA A 10 -2.47 -10.68 1.08
C ALA A 10 -2.01 -9.26 0.71
N GLY A 11 -0.73 -8.95 0.94
CA GLY A 11 -0.10 -7.70 0.54
C GLY A 11 -0.10 -7.46 -0.95
N LEU A 12 0.37 -8.43 -1.74
CA LEU A 12 0.39 -8.34 -3.20
C LEU A 12 -1.03 -8.18 -3.76
N ALA A 13 -2.00 -8.92 -3.22
CA ALA A 13 -3.40 -8.82 -3.64
C ALA A 13 -4.03 -7.47 -3.27
N ALA A 14 -3.80 -6.97 -2.05
CA ALA A 14 -4.26 -5.65 -1.64
C ALA A 14 -3.59 -4.53 -2.45
N GLY A 15 -2.30 -4.65 -2.73
CA GLY A 15 -1.56 -3.72 -3.60
C GLY A 15 -2.05 -3.73 -5.04
N LEU A 16 -2.45 -4.90 -5.56
CA LEU A 16 -3.08 -5.02 -6.88
C LEU A 16 -4.46 -4.34 -6.92
N VAL A 17 -5.30 -4.53 -5.90
CA VAL A 17 -6.58 -3.84 -5.78
C VAL A 17 -6.37 -2.33 -5.77
N LEU A 18 -5.44 -1.85 -4.95
CA LEU A 18 -5.07 -0.44 -4.85
C LEU A 18 -4.55 0.13 -6.19
N ALA A 19 -3.66 -0.60 -6.86
CA ALA A 19 -3.10 -0.22 -8.15
C ALA A 19 -4.18 -0.13 -9.22
N THR A 20 -5.14 -1.07 -9.22
CA THR A 20 -6.27 -1.08 -10.15
C THR A 20 -7.23 0.08 -9.87
N LEU A 21 -7.55 0.34 -8.61
CA LEU A 21 -8.40 1.48 -8.23
C LEU A 21 -7.78 2.80 -8.69
N ASN A 22 -6.51 3.04 -8.38
CA ASN A 22 -5.80 4.25 -8.85
C ASN A 22 -5.69 4.33 -10.37
N PHE A 23 -5.60 3.18 -11.07
CA PHE A 23 -5.59 3.16 -12.52
C PHE A 23 -6.95 3.53 -13.11
N VAL A 24 -8.05 3.12 -12.48
CA VAL A 24 -9.42 3.38 -12.94
C VAL A 24 -9.90 4.78 -12.56
N THR A 25 -9.62 5.27 -11.35
CA THR A 25 -10.12 6.57 -10.87
C THR A 25 -9.39 7.74 -11.52
N ASP A 26 -8.07 7.66 -11.64
CA ASP A 26 -7.24 8.79 -12.07
C ASP A 26 -6.49 8.53 -13.38
N GLY A 27 -6.55 7.31 -13.94
CA GLY A 27 -5.86 6.95 -15.18
C GLY A 27 -4.32 6.97 -15.08
N THR A 28 -3.76 7.29 -13.90
CA THR A 28 -2.34 7.62 -13.74
C THR A 28 -1.72 7.14 -12.42
N PRO A 29 -1.66 5.82 -12.12
CA PRO A 29 -0.77 5.35 -11.05
C PRO A 29 0.64 5.80 -11.42
N GLY A 30 1.35 6.51 -10.54
CA GLY A 30 2.68 7.03 -10.88
C GLY A 30 2.68 8.25 -11.81
N ARG A 31 1.62 9.07 -11.81
CA ARG A 31 1.66 10.43 -12.40
C ARG A 31 2.89 11.23 -12.00
N THR A 32 3.33 11.04 -10.76
CA THR A 32 4.42 11.77 -10.14
C THR A 32 5.75 11.03 -10.19
N LEU A 33 5.79 9.79 -10.72
CA LEU A 33 7.03 9.06 -10.94
C LEU A 33 7.99 9.76 -11.92
N PRO A 34 7.55 10.44 -13.02
CA PRO A 34 8.49 11.12 -13.91
C PRO A 34 9.20 12.26 -13.19
N ASP A 35 8.49 12.97 -12.32
CA ASP A 35 9.07 14.02 -11.48
C ASP A 35 10.09 13.43 -10.52
N ALA A 36 9.79 12.32 -9.84
CA ALA A 36 10.76 11.62 -9.00
C ALA A 36 11.96 11.04 -9.78
N LEU A 37 11.75 10.53 -11.01
CA LEU A 37 12.82 9.96 -11.85
C LEU A 37 13.75 11.04 -12.41
N ARG A 38 13.23 12.24 -12.68
CA ARG A 38 14.03 13.41 -13.01
C ARG A 38 15.03 13.76 -11.91
N TRP A 39 14.73 13.46 -10.64
CA TRP A 39 15.65 13.68 -9.53
C TRP A 39 16.89 12.78 -9.59
N PHE A 40 16.78 11.62 -10.24
CA PHE A 40 17.87 10.68 -10.47
C PHE A 40 18.54 10.88 -11.84
N GLY A 41 18.24 11.99 -12.54
CA GLY A 41 18.80 12.29 -13.86
C GLY A 41 18.16 11.50 -15.00
N ILE A 42 17.05 10.81 -14.76
CA ILE A 42 16.35 10.01 -15.77
C ILE A 42 15.27 10.88 -16.43
N THR A 43 15.62 11.49 -17.55
CA THR A 43 14.75 12.44 -18.28
C THR A 43 13.88 11.80 -19.36
N ILE A 44 14.10 10.52 -19.67
CA ILE A 44 13.47 9.79 -20.80
C ILE A 44 12.20 9.04 -20.37
N ALA A 45 11.67 9.28 -19.17
CA ALA A 45 10.51 8.56 -18.66
C ALA A 45 9.24 8.91 -19.47
N ASP A 46 8.96 8.12 -20.51
CA ASP A 46 7.69 8.12 -21.23
C ASP A 46 6.56 7.98 -20.20
N THR A 47 5.57 8.87 -20.29
CA THR A 47 4.37 8.86 -19.45
C THR A 47 3.70 7.49 -19.36
N THR A 48 3.76 6.69 -20.43
CA THR A 48 3.22 5.33 -20.44
C THR A 48 4.04 4.40 -19.55
N ILE A 49 5.36 4.44 -19.67
CA ILE A 49 6.29 3.63 -18.87
C ILE A 49 6.17 4.01 -17.39
N SER A 50 6.06 5.30 -17.09
CA SER A 50 5.86 5.79 -15.72
C SER A 50 4.57 5.28 -15.09
N ARG A 51 3.49 5.16 -15.88
CA ARG A 51 2.22 4.62 -15.40
C ARG A 51 2.33 3.17 -14.99
N PHE A 52 2.95 2.35 -15.83
CA PHE A 52 3.20 0.95 -15.51
C PHE A 52 4.17 0.80 -14.35
N ALA A 53 5.23 1.61 -14.28
CA ALA A 53 6.16 1.61 -13.17
C ALA A 53 5.46 1.93 -11.83
N GLY A 54 4.58 2.95 -11.80
CA GLY A 54 3.78 3.27 -10.63
C GLY A 54 2.80 2.15 -10.25
N PHE A 55 2.17 1.52 -11.25
CA PHE A 55 1.29 0.37 -11.05
C PHE A 55 2.02 -0.82 -10.39
N PHE A 56 3.18 -1.22 -10.93
CA PHE A 56 3.99 -2.30 -10.36
C PHE A 56 4.59 -1.94 -9.01
N LEU A 57 4.96 -0.67 -8.80
CA LEU A 57 5.45 -0.17 -7.52
C LEU A 57 4.40 -0.37 -6.42
N LEU A 58 3.14 0.00 -6.67
CA LEU A 58 2.05 -0.19 -5.70
C LEU A 58 1.84 -1.66 -5.32
N ILE A 59 1.98 -2.58 -6.28
CA ILE A 59 1.90 -4.03 -6.02
C ILE A 59 3.06 -4.49 -5.13
N LEU A 60 4.30 -4.13 -5.50
CA LEU A 60 5.50 -4.49 -4.73
C LEU A 60 5.42 -3.97 -3.29
N LEU A 61 4.98 -2.74 -3.14
CA LEU A 61 4.81 -2.05 -1.88
C LEU A 61 3.74 -2.71 -1.04
N GLY A 62 2.59 -3.05 -1.65
CA GLY A 62 1.58 -3.90 -1.02
C GLY A 62 2.18 -5.20 -0.49
N GLY A 63 3.03 -5.87 -1.27
CA GLY A 63 3.77 -7.06 -0.83
C GLY A 63 4.67 -6.84 0.39
N VAL A 64 5.42 -5.73 0.43
CA VAL A 64 6.25 -5.35 1.59
C VAL A 64 5.40 -5.13 2.83
N PHE A 65 4.29 -4.39 2.72
CA PHE A 65 3.36 -4.18 3.84
C PHE A 65 2.69 -5.48 4.27
N GLY A 66 2.39 -6.37 3.33
CA GLY A 66 1.90 -7.70 3.61
C GLY A 66 2.90 -8.54 4.40
N LEU A 67 4.20 -8.47 4.09
CA LEU A 67 5.24 -9.15 4.86
C LEU A 67 5.29 -8.63 6.30
N ILE A 68 5.28 -7.31 6.48
CA ILE A 68 5.25 -6.67 7.81
C ILE A 68 4.01 -7.14 8.58
N PHE A 69 2.84 -7.09 7.94
CA PHE A 69 1.59 -7.54 8.53
C PHE A 69 1.65 -9.02 8.95
N GLY A 70 2.12 -9.91 8.06
CA GLY A 70 2.26 -11.34 8.34
C GLY A 70 3.27 -11.63 9.45
N ALA A 71 4.33 -10.84 9.57
CA ALA A 71 5.30 -10.93 10.66
C ALA A 71 4.69 -10.48 12.01
N LEU A 72 3.88 -9.42 12.01
CA LEU A 72 3.17 -8.94 13.21
C LEU A 72 2.14 -9.95 13.74
N GLN A 73 1.63 -10.84 12.88
CA GLN A 73 0.66 -11.89 13.25
C GLN A 73 1.32 -13.23 13.63
N ARG A 74 2.65 -13.30 13.71
CA ARG A 74 3.42 -14.56 13.75
C ARG A 74 3.11 -15.49 14.93
N GLU A 75 2.61 -14.98 16.06
CA GLU A 75 2.57 -15.73 17.33
C GLU A 75 1.19 -15.91 17.96
N ARG A 76 0.11 -15.41 17.37
CA ARG A 76 -1.19 -15.33 18.09
C ARG A 76 -2.34 -15.77 17.19
N GLY A 77 -3.29 -16.52 17.76
CA GLY A 77 -4.57 -16.81 17.12
C GLY A 77 -5.23 -15.50 16.71
N VAL A 78 -5.39 -15.29 15.40
CA VAL A 78 -5.87 -14.02 14.87
C VAL A 78 -7.39 -14.05 14.87
N THR A 79 -7.98 -13.29 15.79
CA THR A 79 -9.42 -13.00 15.75
C THR A 79 -9.72 -11.97 14.66
N SER A 80 -10.91 -12.05 14.05
CA SER A 80 -11.31 -11.16 12.94
C SER A 80 -11.15 -9.68 13.29
N ASN A 81 -11.62 -9.27 14.48
CA ASN A 81 -11.50 -7.88 14.97
C ASN A 81 -10.05 -7.41 15.06
N ARG A 82 -9.13 -8.29 15.48
CA ARG A 82 -7.72 -7.92 15.63
C ARG A 82 -7.02 -7.80 14.30
N ALA A 83 -7.31 -8.69 13.34
CA ALA A 83 -6.81 -8.56 11.97
C ALA A 83 -7.22 -7.20 11.39
N LEU A 84 -8.51 -6.86 11.53
CA LEU A 84 -9.09 -5.60 11.06
C LEU A 84 -8.42 -4.38 11.70
N LEU A 85 -8.31 -4.35 13.04
CA LEU A 85 -7.64 -3.26 13.76
C LEU A 85 -6.17 -3.11 13.34
N SER A 86 -5.43 -4.22 13.22
CA SER A 86 -4.04 -4.17 12.77
C SER A 86 -3.92 -3.73 11.31
N GLY A 87 -4.88 -4.07 10.46
CA GLY A 87 -4.91 -3.65 9.06
C GLY A 87 -5.20 -2.16 8.95
N LEU A 88 -6.18 -1.67 9.70
CA LEU A 88 -6.50 -0.24 9.79
C LEU A 88 -5.32 0.57 10.35
N LEU A 89 -4.67 0.11 11.41
CA LEU A 89 -3.46 0.73 11.95
C LEU A 89 -2.35 0.78 10.92
N LEU A 90 -2.15 -0.31 10.17
CA LEU A 90 -1.12 -0.34 9.13
C LEU A 90 -1.47 0.60 7.97
N GLY A 91 -2.74 0.66 7.55
CA GLY A 91 -3.24 1.61 6.55
C GLY A 91 -3.10 3.07 7.02
N PHE A 92 -3.33 3.34 8.30
CA PHE A 92 -3.14 4.66 8.91
C PHE A 92 -1.66 5.07 8.97
N ILE A 93 -0.78 4.16 9.43
CA ILE A 93 0.66 4.37 9.43
C ILE A 93 1.16 4.57 8.01
N TRP A 94 0.66 3.76 7.08
CA TRP A 94 0.95 3.87 5.66
C TRP A 94 0.59 5.24 5.12
N TRP A 95 -0.65 5.70 5.35
CA TRP A 95 -1.10 7.03 4.98
C TRP A 95 -0.20 8.13 5.55
N LEU A 96 0.12 8.08 6.85
CA LEU A 96 0.98 9.08 7.50
C LEU A 96 2.37 9.12 6.86
N ILE A 97 3.03 7.96 6.75
CA ILE A 97 4.39 7.86 6.22
C ILE A 97 4.40 8.31 4.76
N PHE A 98 3.51 7.75 3.94
CA PHE A 98 3.53 8.01 2.50
C PHE A 98 3.09 9.43 2.18
N SER A 99 2.04 9.95 2.81
CA SER A 99 1.62 11.34 2.57
C SER A 99 2.70 12.35 2.98
N LEU A 100 3.44 12.09 4.05
CA LEU A 100 4.56 12.94 4.48
C LEU A 100 5.81 12.77 3.60
N LEU A 101 6.20 11.53 3.26
CA LEU A 101 7.37 11.27 2.41
C LEU A 101 7.16 11.75 0.98
N LEU A 102 6.03 11.41 0.36
CA LEU A 102 5.74 11.76 -1.02
C LEU A 102 5.67 13.29 -1.18
N THR A 103 5.10 13.99 -0.21
CA THR A 103 5.06 15.47 -0.24
C THR A 103 6.46 16.06 -0.16
N ASN A 104 7.28 15.60 0.78
CA ASN A 104 8.64 16.10 0.95
C ASN A 104 9.51 15.80 -0.27
N ILE A 105 9.37 14.61 -0.83
CA ILE A 105 10.11 14.15 -2.02
C ILE A 105 9.52 14.71 -3.32
N MET A 106 8.31 15.30 -3.36
CA MET A 106 7.76 15.77 -4.64
C MET A 106 7.65 17.28 -4.76
N LYS A 107 7.47 18.01 -3.66
CA LYS A 107 7.22 19.45 -3.75
C LYS A 107 8.46 20.34 -3.66
N HIS A 108 9.67 19.80 -3.38
CA HIS A 108 10.86 20.62 -3.10
C HIS A 108 10.56 21.77 -2.13
N ALA A 109 9.56 21.58 -1.27
CA ALA A 109 9.04 22.68 -0.52
C ALA A 109 10.06 23.04 0.55
N PRO A 110 10.36 24.34 0.75
CA PRO A 110 11.26 24.78 1.81
C PRO A 110 10.76 24.38 3.21
N SER A 111 9.53 23.87 3.33
CA SER A 111 8.95 23.32 4.54
C SER A 111 8.20 22.00 4.28
N PRO A 112 8.39 20.97 5.13
CA PRO A 112 7.67 19.70 5.09
C PRO A 112 6.15 19.84 5.31
N PHE A 113 5.68 21.03 5.72
CA PHE A 113 4.28 21.33 6.04
C PHE A 113 3.54 22.11 4.94
N SER A 114 4.10 22.21 3.73
CA SER A 114 3.44 22.88 2.59
C SER A 114 2.31 22.05 1.94
N LEU A 115 1.91 20.93 2.56
CA LEU A 115 0.81 20.10 2.10
C LEU A 115 -0.51 20.89 2.15
N SER A 116 -1.23 20.88 1.03
CA SER A 116 -2.66 21.17 1.07
C SER A 116 -3.30 20.13 1.98
N PHE A 117 -3.89 20.57 3.10
CA PHE A 117 -4.60 19.68 4.01
C PHE A 117 -5.70 18.88 3.29
N GLY A 118 -6.27 19.44 2.21
CA GLY A 118 -7.21 18.73 1.34
C GLY A 118 -6.58 17.57 0.56
N GLU A 119 -5.38 17.75 0.00
CA GLU A 119 -4.64 16.67 -0.69
C GLU A 119 -4.19 15.59 0.30
N PHE A 120 -3.78 16.00 1.51
CA PHE A 120 -3.44 15.09 2.60
C PHE A 120 -4.62 14.19 3.01
N LEU A 121 -5.81 14.79 3.18
CA LEU A 121 -7.01 14.04 3.53
C LEU A 121 -7.59 13.24 2.37
N ALA A 122 -7.36 13.63 1.12
CA ALA A 122 -7.91 12.94 -0.04
C ALA A 122 -7.36 11.51 -0.20
N THR A 123 -6.12 11.25 0.22
CA THR A 123 -5.50 9.90 0.14
C THR A 123 -5.90 8.99 1.30
N PHE A 124 -6.37 9.56 2.41
CA PHE A 124 -6.71 8.83 3.64
C PHE A 124 -7.71 7.67 3.44
N PRO A 125 -8.85 7.85 2.73
CA PRO A 125 -9.83 6.76 2.58
C PRO A 125 -9.26 5.58 1.80
N ILE A 126 -8.43 5.86 0.79
CA ILE A 126 -7.80 4.86 -0.07
C ILE A 126 -6.78 4.02 0.72
N ASP A 127 -5.98 4.65 1.56
CA ASP A 127 -4.98 3.97 2.40
C ASP A 127 -5.61 3.15 3.53
N LEU A 128 -6.74 3.62 4.10
CA LEU A 128 -7.54 2.81 5.01
C LEU A 128 -8.17 1.60 4.31
N LEU A 129 -8.70 1.78 3.10
CA LEU A 129 -9.26 0.70 2.30
C LEU A 129 -8.21 -0.38 2.02
N PHE A 130 -6.97 0.02 1.70
CA PHE A 130 -5.85 -0.91 1.59
C PHE A 130 -5.68 -1.76 2.85
N GLY A 131 -5.69 -1.13 4.03
CA GLY A 131 -5.62 -1.83 5.31
C GLY A 131 -6.75 -2.84 5.55
N VAL A 132 -7.98 -2.47 5.19
CA VAL A 132 -9.17 -3.35 5.27
C VAL A 132 -9.03 -4.53 4.32
N VAL A 133 -8.66 -4.29 3.06
CA VAL A 133 -8.49 -5.34 2.04
C VAL A 133 -7.38 -6.31 2.46
N LEU A 134 -6.23 -5.78 2.89
CA LEU A 134 -5.11 -6.57 3.38
C LEU A 134 -5.52 -7.50 4.53
N SER A 135 -6.14 -6.95 5.57
CA SER A 135 -6.56 -7.72 6.74
C SER A 135 -7.60 -8.78 6.40
N SER A 136 -8.54 -8.46 5.51
CA SER A 136 -9.61 -9.36 5.07
C SER A 136 -9.07 -10.54 4.28
N ILE A 137 -8.18 -10.29 3.30
CA ILE A 137 -7.54 -11.35 2.51
C ILE A 137 -6.67 -12.22 3.41
N TYR A 138 -5.90 -11.62 4.31
CA TYR A 138 -5.07 -12.37 5.25
C TYR A 138 -5.90 -13.31 6.13
N PHE A 139 -7.00 -12.80 6.69
CA PHE A 139 -7.90 -13.59 7.53
C PHE A 139 -8.52 -14.76 6.76
N GLN A 140 -8.98 -14.55 5.53
CA GLN A 140 -9.50 -15.63 4.69
C GLN A 140 -8.45 -16.70 4.37
N LEU A 141 -7.21 -16.29 4.06
CA LEU A 141 -6.09 -17.21 3.83
C LEU A 141 -5.72 -18.02 5.08
N GLN A 142 -5.90 -17.44 6.27
CA GLN A 142 -5.72 -18.13 7.53
C GLN A 142 -6.86 -19.11 7.82
N ALA A 143 -8.11 -18.68 7.69
CA ALA A 143 -9.28 -19.53 7.90
C ALA A 143 -9.26 -20.78 7.00
N ARG A 144 -9.00 -20.61 5.70
CA ARG A 144 -8.93 -21.72 4.72
C ARG A 144 -7.88 -22.77 5.09
N SER A 145 -6.78 -22.34 5.69
CA SER A 145 -5.70 -23.25 6.06
C SER A 145 -5.98 -24.07 7.32
N ILE A 146 -6.89 -23.60 8.18
CA ILE A 146 -7.32 -24.33 9.37
C ILE A 146 -8.29 -25.45 8.94
N THR A 147 -9.20 -25.16 8.00
CA THR A 147 -10.18 -26.12 7.47
C THR A 147 -9.54 -27.28 6.68
N LEU A 148 -8.36 -27.08 6.07
CA LEU A 148 -7.66 -28.12 5.30
C LEU A 148 -6.73 -28.99 6.16
N SER A 149 -6.55 -28.67 7.45
CA SER A 149 -5.66 -29.38 8.38
C SER A 149 -6.38 -30.12 9.50
N GLY A 150 -7.71 -30.02 9.56
CA GLY A 150 -8.56 -30.80 10.47
C GLY A 150 -9.27 -31.90 9.69
#